data_AF-A0A2S8PTU0-F1
#
_entry.id   AF-A0A2S8PTU0-F1
#
_cell.length_a   1.000
_cell.length_b   1.000
_cell.length_c   1.000
_cell.angle_alpha   90.00
_cell.angle_beta   90.00
_cell.angle_gamma   90.00
#
_symmetry.space_group_name_H-M   'P 1'
#
loop_
_entity.id
_entity.type
_entity.pdbx_description
1 polymer ?
#
loop_
_entity_poly.entity_id
_entity_poly.type
_entity_poly.pdbx_seq_one_letter_code
_entity_poly.pdbx_strand_id
1 'polypeptide(L)'
;METSNYFAQLRSQLTSFLFSNADGLTVSRLGLSITLFFKQGYTPEKKQRILACYRRFREEFGTHLRFHRHALKGLKKYSPEHIAKVEEGILNQKKNQLSTWDISDAKNIYEAPHYLMHYLDSREIDGDDSSSYLSLVLPWDYLKEQEGITRFMAWLDFLCEQLEPDWGDCGYCLVLPRDYHDYFPLEYQLALRYPALQVNSTVHTTLDDYAHSIRSINWITLLSKRFVNRLGGEFWIRQVLRPYRDVVISSYRDGLIIRAGEYPDLTPLPGSVPESYFAINQLIRPIRFVPGEGDSLHFYGEGHFDDISTQAWYARYDRGPLQVTPLRSDHPALVSGIWRTDSLPGRQYFFAQGAMAFDVEGAEKGTTLWHLIREAANMWE
;
A
#
# COMPACT_ATOMS: atom_id res chain seq x y z
N MET A 1 7.05 -8.91 -22.60
CA MET A 1 7.03 -7.68 -23.44
C MET A 1 8.46 -7.18 -23.49
N GLU A 2 9.05 -6.89 -24.65
CA GLU A 2 10.39 -6.29 -24.68
C GLU A 2 10.38 -4.94 -23.97
N THR A 3 11.40 -4.65 -23.15
CA THR A 3 11.51 -3.43 -22.32
C THR A 3 11.28 -2.14 -23.11
N SER A 4 11.75 -2.07 -24.35
CA SER A 4 11.56 -0.91 -25.23
C SER A 4 10.08 -0.68 -25.60
N ASN A 5 9.29 -1.76 -25.72
CA ASN A 5 7.88 -1.67 -26.07
C ASN A 5 7.04 -1.19 -24.87
N TYR A 6 7.39 -1.63 -23.66
CA TYR A 6 6.72 -1.19 -22.42
C TYR A 6 6.80 0.34 -22.24
N PHE A 7 7.99 0.93 -22.29
CA PHE A 7 8.13 2.38 -22.09
C PHE A 7 7.57 3.21 -23.25
N ALA A 8 7.53 2.66 -24.47
CA ALA A 8 6.86 3.30 -25.59
C ALA A 8 5.34 3.33 -25.38
N GLN A 9 4.75 2.21 -24.95
CA GLN A 9 3.34 2.12 -24.59
C GLN A 9 3.01 3.08 -23.44
N LEU A 10 3.80 3.09 -22.37
CA LEU A 10 3.61 4.00 -21.24
C LEU A 10 3.67 5.46 -21.68
N ARG A 11 4.66 5.82 -22.50
CA ARG A 11 4.81 7.17 -23.05
C ARG A 11 3.59 7.60 -23.87
N SER A 12 2.99 6.69 -24.63
CA SER A 12 1.82 6.99 -25.46
C SER A 12 0.58 7.38 -24.63
N GLN A 13 0.56 7.02 -23.35
CA GLN A 13 -0.58 7.24 -22.45
C GLN A 13 -0.44 8.48 -21.56
N LEU A 14 0.75 9.07 -21.45
CA LEU A 14 1.06 10.15 -20.49
C LEU A 14 0.13 11.36 -20.60
N THR A 15 -0.34 11.69 -21.81
CA THR A 15 -1.29 12.77 -22.04
C THR A 15 -2.62 12.55 -21.33
N SER A 16 -2.97 11.29 -21.02
CA SER A 16 -4.16 10.97 -20.23
C SER A 16 -4.02 11.34 -18.75
N PHE A 17 -2.80 11.63 -18.26
CA PHE A 17 -2.53 11.93 -16.86
C PHE A 17 -2.08 13.37 -16.63
N LEU A 18 -1.78 14.12 -17.71
CA LEU A 18 -1.22 15.47 -17.64
C LEU A 18 -2.33 16.50 -17.84
N PHE A 19 -2.76 17.14 -16.76
CA PHE A 19 -3.75 18.21 -16.81
C PHE A 19 -3.17 19.52 -16.30
N SER A 20 -3.63 20.62 -16.92
CA SER A 20 -3.32 21.97 -16.48
C SER A 20 -4.60 22.72 -16.14
N ASN A 21 -4.54 23.57 -15.11
CA ASN A 21 -5.65 24.47 -14.81
C ASN A 21 -5.65 25.70 -15.75
N ALA A 22 -6.62 26.59 -15.55
CA ALA A 22 -6.76 27.81 -16.36
C ALA A 22 -5.53 28.74 -16.31
N ASP A 23 -4.75 28.69 -15.23
CA ASP A 23 -3.53 29.48 -15.05
C ASP A 23 -2.29 28.82 -15.68
N GLY A 24 -2.45 27.66 -16.34
CA GLY A 24 -1.36 26.90 -16.93
C GLY A 24 -0.48 26.13 -15.93
N LEU A 25 -0.91 26.02 -14.67
CA LEU A 25 -0.23 25.17 -13.68
C LEU A 25 -0.56 23.71 -13.95
N THR A 26 0.44 22.83 -13.85
CA THR A 26 0.21 21.39 -13.96
C THR A 26 -0.40 20.86 -12.67
N VAL A 27 -1.65 20.40 -12.76
CA VAL A 27 -2.47 19.97 -11.60
C VAL A 27 -2.65 18.46 -11.54
N SER A 28 -2.06 17.73 -12.47
CA SER A 28 -1.88 16.30 -12.32
C SER A 28 -0.80 15.79 -13.26
N ARG A 29 -0.19 14.66 -12.89
CA ARG A 29 0.72 13.90 -13.74
C ARG A 29 0.82 12.45 -13.26
N LEU A 30 1.35 11.59 -14.12
CA LEU A 30 1.71 10.23 -13.73
C LEU A 30 2.99 10.27 -12.87
N GLY A 31 2.98 9.54 -11.76
CA GLY A 31 4.16 9.32 -10.93
C GLY A 31 4.27 7.86 -10.52
N LEU A 32 5.44 7.48 -10.04
CA LEU A 32 5.72 6.16 -9.48
C LEU A 32 5.83 6.30 -7.97
N SER A 33 5.02 5.56 -7.21
CA SER A 33 4.97 5.71 -5.76
C SER A 33 5.42 4.47 -5.00
N ILE A 34 6.01 4.72 -3.83
CA ILE A 34 6.21 3.79 -2.72
C ILE A 34 5.34 4.31 -1.58
N THR A 35 4.39 3.50 -1.11
CA THR A 35 3.49 3.85 -0.01
C THR A 35 3.62 2.82 1.10
N LEU A 36 4.04 3.25 2.29
CA LEU A 36 4.37 2.37 3.42
C LEU A 36 3.60 2.78 4.67
N PHE A 37 3.09 1.78 5.39
CA PHE A 37 2.44 1.92 6.68
C PHE A 37 3.25 1.18 7.74
N PHE A 38 3.52 1.84 8.85
CA PHE A 38 4.39 1.31 9.91
C PHE A 38 3.88 1.75 11.28
N LYS A 39 4.25 1.00 12.32
CA LYS A 39 3.80 1.28 13.68
C LYS A 39 4.73 2.25 14.40
N GLN A 40 4.19 2.89 15.43
CA GLN A 40 4.96 3.61 16.46
C GLN A 40 5.85 4.74 15.91
N GLY A 41 5.40 5.46 14.89
CA GLY A 41 6.10 6.65 14.36
C GLY A 41 6.37 7.71 15.43
N TYR A 42 5.54 7.77 16.47
CA TYR A 42 5.61 8.79 17.52
C TYR A 42 6.86 8.64 18.40
N THR A 43 7.51 7.48 18.38
CA THR A 43 8.67 7.18 19.21
C THR A 43 9.90 7.98 18.78
N PRO A 44 10.76 8.44 19.71
CA PRO A 44 11.99 9.15 19.36
C PRO A 44 12.88 8.37 18.38
N GLU A 45 12.98 7.06 18.55
CA GLU A 45 13.77 6.17 17.69
C GLU A 45 13.20 6.13 16.27
N LYS A 46 11.88 5.95 16.12
CA LYS A 46 11.25 5.90 14.79
C LYS A 46 11.33 7.26 14.09
N LYS A 47 11.20 8.37 14.82
CA LYS A 47 11.42 9.73 14.28
C LYS A 47 12.82 9.92 13.69
N GLN A 48 13.86 9.44 14.37
CA GLN A 48 15.22 9.50 13.82
C GLN A 48 15.35 8.72 12.50
N ARG A 49 14.69 7.56 12.40
CA ARG A 49 14.67 6.75 11.17
C ARG A 49 13.84 7.39 10.05
N ILE A 50 12.72 8.02 10.37
CA ILE A 50 11.95 8.86 9.42
C ILE A 50 12.85 9.98 8.89
N LEU A 51 13.57 10.70 9.77
CA LEU A 51 14.49 11.76 9.35
C LEU A 51 15.65 11.23 8.49
N ALA A 52 16.12 10.00 8.71
CA ALA A 52 17.09 9.36 7.83
C ALA A 52 16.55 9.15 6.41
N CYS A 53 15.25 8.82 6.26
CA CYS A 53 14.57 8.74 4.97
C CYS A 53 14.57 10.09 4.24
N TYR A 54 14.19 11.16 4.96
CA TYR A 54 14.21 12.52 4.43
C TYR A 54 15.62 12.99 4.07
N ARG A 55 16.63 12.63 4.88
CA ARG A 55 18.03 12.96 4.57
C ARG A 55 18.47 12.34 3.25
N ARG A 56 18.27 11.02 3.08
CA ARG A 56 18.59 10.32 1.83
C ARG A 56 17.87 10.96 0.63
N PHE A 57 16.60 11.34 0.81
CA PHE A 57 15.79 11.93 -0.27
C PHE A 57 16.37 13.27 -0.73
N ARG A 58 16.80 14.11 0.21
CA ARG A 58 17.45 15.38 -0.11
C ARG A 58 18.86 15.21 -0.67
N GLU A 59 19.60 14.20 -0.24
CA GLU A 59 20.92 13.89 -0.79
C GLU A 59 20.83 13.49 -2.26
N GLU A 60 19.84 12.67 -2.63
CA GLU A 60 19.66 12.22 -4.01
C GLU A 60 18.98 13.26 -4.91
N PHE A 61 17.90 13.89 -4.42
CA PHE A 61 17.04 14.73 -5.27
C PHE A 61 17.12 16.23 -4.93
N GLY A 62 17.98 16.64 -4.00
CA GLY A 62 18.04 18.01 -3.47
C GLY A 62 18.21 19.12 -4.50
N THR A 63 18.82 18.82 -5.65
CA THR A 63 18.96 19.75 -6.77
C THR A 63 17.62 20.10 -7.42
N HIS A 64 16.61 19.24 -7.31
CA HIS A 64 15.24 19.45 -7.81
C HIS A 64 14.32 20.13 -6.80
N LEU A 65 14.55 19.92 -5.50
CA LEU A 65 13.61 20.33 -4.45
C LEU A 65 13.51 21.86 -4.32
N ARG A 66 12.27 22.36 -4.23
CA ARG A 66 11.96 23.80 -4.18
C ARG A 66 10.95 24.15 -3.10
N PHE A 67 10.15 23.18 -2.66
CA PHE A 67 9.09 23.36 -1.71
C PHE A 67 9.25 22.41 -0.52
N HIS A 68 8.92 22.93 0.66
CA HIS A 68 8.57 22.08 1.78
C HIS A 68 7.51 22.75 2.64
N ARG A 69 6.72 21.93 3.33
CA ARG A 69 5.73 22.39 4.30
C ARG A 69 5.70 21.40 5.45
N HIS A 70 5.89 21.91 6.65
CA HIS A 70 5.68 21.13 7.87
C HIS A 70 4.39 21.59 8.57
N ALA A 71 3.87 20.79 9.49
CA ALA A 71 2.79 21.19 10.41
C ALA A 71 3.13 22.44 11.24
N LEU A 72 4.41 22.84 11.30
CA LEU A 72 4.89 24.02 11.99
C LEU A 72 4.56 25.29 11.18
N LYS A 73 3.89 26.26 11.82
CA LYS A 73 3.49 27.52 11.17
C LYS A 73 4.72 28.30 10.67
N GLY A 74 4.65 28.78 9.43
CA GLY A 74 5.62 29.72 8.84
C GLY A 74 6.84 29.11 8.15
N LEU A 75 7.08 27.79 8.27
CA LEU A 75 8.22 27.11 7.65
C LEU A 75 7.86 26.60 6.24
N LYS A 76 7.79 27.53 5.28
CA LYS A 76 7.41 27.24 3.87
C LYS A 76 8.55 27.38 2.86
N LYS A 77 9.64 28.07 3.21
CA LYS A 77 10.76 28.32 2.30
C LYS A 77 11.78 27.20 2.43
N TYR A 78 12.00 26.44 1.37
CA TYR A 78 13.01 25.40 1.32
C TYR A 78 14.43 26.00 1.46
N SER A 79 15.01 25.89 2.67
CA SER A 79 16.39 26.31 2.97
C SER A 79 17.01 25.41 4.05
N PRO A 80 18.35 25.32 4.13
CA PRO A 80 19.03 24.54 5.15
C PRO A 80 18.61 24.91 6.59
N GLU A 81 18.41 26.20 6.86
CA GLU A 81 18.02 26.68 8.19
C GLU A 81 16.60 26.25 8.56
N HIS A 82 15.65 26.32 7.62
CA HIS A 82 14.29 25.86 7.87
C HIS A 82 14.21 24.33 7.95
N ILE A 83 15.03 23.62 7.18
CA ILE A 83 15.17 22.16 7.29
C ILE A 83 15.60 21.78 8.71
N ALA A 84 16.67 22.37 9.23
CA ALA A 84 17.16 22.08 10.58
C ALA A 84 16.08 22.34 11.65
N LYS A 85 15.33 23.44 11.52
CA LYS A 85 14.20 23.75 12.42
C LYS A 85 13.07 22.73 12.34
N VAL A 86 12.77 22.22 11.15
CA VAL A 86 11.77 21.16 11.00
C VAL A 86 12.24 19.87 11.64
N GLU A 87 13.49 19.44 11.38
CA GLU A 87 14.06 18.24 11.99
C GLU A 87 14.07 18.31 13.52
N GLU A 88 14.51 19.45 14.07
CA GLU A 88 14.44 19.71 15.51
C GLU A 88 13.00 19.67 16.03
N GLY A 89 12.07 20.27 15.29
CA GLY A 89 10.65 20.27 15.64
C GLY A 89 10.04 18.88 15.68
N ILE A 90 10.41 18.00 14.74
CA ILE A 90 9.96 16.60 14.69
C ILE A 90 10.47 15.84 15.93
N LEU A 91 11.77 15.97 16.23
CA LEU A 91 12.40 15.31 17.37
C LEU A 91 11.86 15.79 18.72
N ASN A 92 11.59 17.08 18.85
CA ASN A 92 11.11 17.71 20.10
C ASN A 92 9.58 17.69 20.26
N GLN A 93 8.87 17.09 19.31
CA GLN A 93 7.42 17.07 19.34
C GLN A 93 6.88 16.27 20.52
N LYS A 94 5.90 16.84 21.23
CA LYS A 94 5.27 16.21 22.37
C LYS A 94 4.51 14.95 21.96
N LYS A 95 4.40 14.01 22.88
CA LYS A 95 3.53 12.84 22.76
C LYS A 95 2.11 13.25 22.32
N ASN A 96 1.51 12.47 21.44
CA ASN A 96 0.15 12.67 20.89
C ASN A 96 -0.06 13.90 20.01
N GLN A 97 0.98 14.65 19.65
CA GLN A 97 0.88 15.68 18.62
C GLN A 97 1.19 15.09 17.26
N LEU A 98 0.31 15.30 16.27
CA LEU A 98 0.51 14.84 14.90
C LEU A 98 1.70 15.54 14.25
N SER A 99 2.61 14.76 13.68
CA SER A 99 3.77 15.23 12.93
C SER A 99 3.56 14.96 11.44
N THR A 100 3.83 15.95 10.60
CA THR A 100 3.78 15.75 9.15
C THR A 100 4.69 16.70 8.41
N TRP A 101 5.34 16.19 7.36
CA TRP A 101 6.23 16.95 6.51
C TRP A 101 6.03 16.59 5.04
N ASP A 102 5.79 17.61 4.22
CA ASP A 102 5.86 17.55 2.77
C ASP A 102 7.19 18.15 2.28
N ILE A 103 7.95 17.42 1.46
CA ILE A 103 9.06 17.98 0.67
C ILE A 103 8.88 17.63 -0.79
N SER A 104 8.96 18.61 -1.69
CA SER A 104 8.80 18.37 -3.13
C SER A 104 9.54 19.36 -4.05
N ASP A 105 9.50 19.07 -5.34
CA ASP A 105 9.97 19.96 -6.42
C ASP A 105 8.90 20.97 -6.92
N ALA A 106 7.66 20.87 -6.44
CA ALA A 106 6.59 21.80 -6.79
C ALA A 106 6.93 23.25 -6.38
N LYS A 107 6.41 24.24 -7.10
CA LYS A 107 6.67 25.66 -6.75
C LYS A 107 5.80 26.16 -5.60
N ASN A 108 4.62 25.57 -5.45
CA ASN A 108 3.63 25.93 -4.45
C ASN A 108 2.67 24.74 -4.22
N ILE A 109 1.63 24.97 -3.43
CA ILE A 109 0.67 23.92 -3.06
C ILE A 109 -0.27 23.50 -4.20
N TYR A 110 -0.37 24.30 -5.27
CA TYR A 110 -1.31 24.17 -6.39
C TYR A 110 -0.74 23.40 -7.59
N GLU A 111 0.49 22.91 -7.49
CA GLU A 111 1.19 22.21 -8.57
C GLU A 111 1.45 20.75 -8.16
N ALA A 112 1.14 19.81 -9.05
CA ALA A 112 1.50 18.41 -8.87
C ALA A 112 3.03 18.29 -8.92
N PRO A 113 3.71 17.68 -7.93
CA PRO A 113 5.15 17.47 -7.96
C PRO A 113 5.58 16.30 -8.86
N HIS A 114 6.85 16.25 -9.28
CA HIS A 114 7.48 15.02 -9.79
C HIS A 114 8.13 14.22 -8.66
N TYR A 115 8.71 14.93 -7.69
CA TYR A 115 9.37 14.36 -6.52
C TYR A 115 8.62 14.79 -5.29
N LEU A 116 8.14 13.85 -4.49
CA LEU A 116 7.47 14.15 -3.23
C LEU A 116 7.86 13.12 -2.17
N MET A 117 8.20 13.60 -0.98
CA MET A 117 8.20 12.76 0.21
C MET A 117 7.24 13.36 1.23
N HIS A 118 6.26 12.56 1.64
CA HIS A 118 5.25 12.91 2.61
C HIS A 118 5.21 11.86 3.72
N TYR A 119 5.14 12.28 4.97
CA TYR A 119 4.83 11.38 6.08
C TYR A 119 3.77 11.98 6.99
N LEU A 120 3.07 11.08 7.68
CA LEU A 120 2.15 11.39 8.75
C LEU A 120 2.42 10.42 9.91
N ASP A 121 2.58 10.99 11.10
CA ASP A 121 2.87 10.26 12.31
C ASP A 121 1.59 9.77 13.01
N SER A 122 1.68 8.59 13.61
CA SER A 122 0.71 8.05 14.58
C SER A 122 0.75 8.81 15.91
N ARG A 123 -0.24 8.60 16.79
CA ARG A 123 -0.21 9.10 18.17
C ARG A 123 -0.01 7.94 19.15
N GLU A 124 0.65 8.22 20.28
CA GLU A 124 0.88 7.22 21.34
C GLU A 124 -0.44 6.70 21.94
N ILE A 125 -1.45 7.56 22.03
CA ILE A 125 -2.77 7.20 22.56
C ILE A 125 -3.50 6.17 21.69
N ASP A 126 -3.17 6.11 20.40
CA ASP A 126 -3.76 5.15 19.46
C ASP A 126 -2.98 3.82 19.48
N GLY A 127 -1.84 3.73 20.18
CA GLY A 127 -1.07 2.50 20.32
C GLY A 127 -0.75 1.84 18.97
N ASP A 128 -1.15 0.57 18.84
CA ASP A 128 -1.05 -0.20 17.59
C ASP A 128 -2.36 -0.19 16.78
N ASP A 129 -3.42 0.50 17.26
CA ASP A 129 -4.73 0.65 16.60
C ASP A 129 -4.71 1.75 15.51
N SER A 130 -3.55 2.34 15.27
CA SER A 130 -3.31 3.24 14.15
C SER A 130 -1.96 2.95 13.50
N SER A 131 -1.74 3.54 12.34
CA SER A 131 -0.50 3.42 11.59
C SER A 131 0.12 4.80 11.40
N SER A 132 1.44 4.85 11.34
CA SER A 132 2.14 5.94 10.66
C SER A 132 2.23 5.63 9.18
N TYR A 133 2.45 6.67 8.40
CA TYR A 133 2.43 6.61 6.95
C TYR A 133 3.63 7.35 6.37
N LEU A 134 4.25 6.78 5.34
CA LEU A 134 5.21 7.48 4.50
C LEU A 134 4.97 7.15 3.03
N SER A 135 5.02 8.18 2.19
CA SER A 135 4.98 8.07 0.74
C SER A 135 6.15 8.78 0.10
N LEU A 136 6.75 8.09 -0.87
CA LEU A 136 7.75 8.61 -1.79
C LEU A 136 7.18 8.51 -3.19
N VAL A 137 7.13 9.64 -3.89
CA VAL A 137 6.78 9.72 -5.31
C VAL A 137 8.00 10.14 -6.10
N LEU A 138 8.23 9.42 -7.19
CA LEU A 138 9.28 9.64 -8.18
C LEU A 138 8.65 9.87 -9.56
N PRO A 139 9.40 10.45 -10.52
CA PRO A 139 8.94 10.56 -11.91
C PRO A 139 8.52 9.20 -12.49
N TRP A 140 7.50 9.20 -13.35
CA TRP A 140 6.99 7.98 -13.99
C TRP A 140 8.05 7.21 -14.79
N ASP A 141 9.07 7.91 -15.30
CA ASP A 141 10.17 7.38 -16.10
C ASP A 141 11.42 7.03 -15.27
N TYR A 142 11.36 7.09 -13.94
CA TYR A 142 12.47 6.71 -13.06
C TYR A 142 13.01 5.30 -13.36
N LEU A 143 12.12 4.35 -13.67
CA LEU A 143 12.50 2.97 -14.02
C LEU A 143 13.19 2.83 -15.38
N LYS A 144 13.09 3.84 -16.25
CA LYS A 144 13.74 3.87 -17.57
C LYS A 144 15.20 4.32 -17.47
N GLU A 145 15.58 5.02 -16.40
CA GLU A 145 16.93 5.48 -16.17
C GLU A 145 17.91 4.30 -16.05
N GLN A 146 19.21 4.60 -16.16
CA GLN A 146 20.26 3.61 -15.94
C GLN A 146 20.08 2.98 -14.55
N GLU A 147 19.99 1.64 -14.52
CA GLU A 147 19.76 0.86 -13.30
C GLU A 147 18.48 1.26 -12.54
N GLY A 148 17.48 1.84 -13.21
CA GLY A 148 16.27 2.39 -12.58
C GLY A 148 15.53 1.41 -11.67
N ILE A 149 15.34 0.15 -12.09
CA ILE A 149 14.74 -0.89 -11.22
C ILE A 149 15.63 -1.15 -9.99
N THR A 150 16.94 -1.32 -10.17
CA THR A 150 17.87 -1.58 -9.07
C THR A 150 17.87 -0.44 -8.06
N ARG A 151 17.88 0.81 -8.54
CA ARG A 151 17.81 2.02 -7.69
C ARG A 151 16.48 2.12 -6.96
N PHE A 152 15.37 1.80 -7.62
CA PHE A 152 14.04 1.76 -7.00
C PHE A 152 13.96 0.70 -5.90
N MET A 153 14.46 -0.52 -6.15
CA MET A 153 14.52 -1.57 -5.14
C MET A 153 15.45 -1.20 -3.99
N ALA A 154 16.58 -0.55 -4.25
CA ALA A 154 17.48 -0.05 -3.19
C ALA A 154 16.86 1.08 -2.36
N TRP A 155 15.91 1.84 -2.93
CA TRP A 155 15.07 2.76 -2.17
C TRP A 155 14.11 2.01 -1.26
N LEU A 156 13.39 1.03 -1.81
CA LEU A 156 12.44 0.22 -1.07
C LEU A 156 13.10 -0.53 0.08
N ASP A 157 14.24 -1.19 -0.16
CA ASP A 157 14.99 -1.94 0.85
C ASP A 157 15.41 -1.04 2.02
N PHE A 158 15.95 0.14 1.72
CA PHE A 158 16.33 1.10 2.75
C PHE A 158 15.14 1.64 3.54
N LEU A 159 14.02 1.95 2.87
CA LEU A 159 12.80 2.36 3.57
C LEU A 159 12.30 1.23 4.47
N CYS A 160 12.40 -0.03 4.03
CA CYS A 160 12.05 -1.19 4.85
C CYS A 160 12.97 -1.34 6.08
N GLU A 161 14.28 -1.12 5.92
CA GLU A 161 15.24 -1.14 7.02
C GLU A 161 15.00 -0.03 8.05
N GLN A 162 14.65 1.17 7.59
CA GLN A 162 14.36 2.31 8.47
C GLN A 162 13.01 2.14 9.16
N LEU A 163 11.95 1.88 8.40
CA LEU A 163 10.59 2.02 8.90
C LEU A 163 10.03 0.74 9.49
N GLU A 164 10.53 -0.43 9.07
CA GLU A 164 9.94 -1.74 9.39
C GLU A 164 8.42 -1.72 9.09
N PRO A 165 8.04 -1.54 7.81
CA PRO A 165 6.64 -1.39 7.43
C PRO A 165 5.86 -2.64 7.79
N ASP A 166 4.68 -2.42 8.37
CA ASP A 166 3.71 -3.48 8.63
C ASP A 166 3.12 -3.95 7.29
N TRP A 167 2.85 -3.02 6.38
CA TRP A 167 2.55 -3.32 4.99
C TRP A 167 2.80 -2.10 4.09
N GLY A 168 2.70 -2.29 2.78
CA GLY A 168 2.75 -1.20 1.82
C GLY A 168 2.56 -1.66 0.38
N ASP A 169 2.42 -0.71 -0.53
CA ASP A 169 2.28 -0.98 -1.95
C ASP A 169 3.02 0.03 -2.83
N CYS A 170 3.51 -0.43 -3.98
CA CYS A 170 4.20 0.40 -4.97
C CYS A 170 3.61 0.20 -6.37
N GLY A 171 3.58 1.26 -7.16
CA GLY A 171 3.00 1.25 -8.50
C GLY A 171 2.93 2.65 -9.09
N TYR A 172 2.24 2.78 -10.22
CA TYR A 172 1.91 4.10 -10.75
C TYR A 172 0.73 4.71 -10.00
N CYS A 173 0.78 6.02 -9.78
CA CYS A 173 -0.29 6.80 -9.18
C CYS A 173 -0.55 8.08 -9.98
N LEU A 174 -1.73 8.67 -9.77
CA LEU A 174 -1.97 10.05 -10.16
C LEU A 174 -1.39 10.97 -9.08
N VAL A 175 -0.40 11.77 -9.45
CA VAL A 175 0.17 12.77 -8.55
C VAL A 175 -0.65 14.03 -8.66
N LEU A 176 -1.18 14.47 -7.52
CA LEU A 176 -2.01 15.67 -7.41
C LEU A 176 -1.31 16.76 -6.58
N PRO A 177 -1.71 18.03 -6.74
CA PRO A 177 -1.37 19.13 -5.85
C PRO A 177 -1.74 18.86 -4.39
N ARG A 178 -1.27 19.70 -3.48
CA ARG A 178 -1.62 19.57 -2.05
C ARG A 178 -3.07 19.95 -1.76
N ASP A 179 -3.67 20.77 -2.61
CA ASP A 179 -5.10 21.07 -2.70
C ASP A 179 -5.84 20.06 -3.60
N TYR A 180 -5.51 18.77 -3.47
CA TYR A 180 -6.03 17.68 -4.31
C TYR A 180 -7.56 17.52 -4.37
N HIS A 181 -8.31 18.13 -3.45
CA HIS A 181 -9.77 17.93 -3.30
C HIS A 181 -10.54 18.24 -4.58
N ASP A 182 -10.14 19.31 -5.29
CA ASP A 182 -10.79 19.72 -6.54
C ASP A 182 -10.52 18.75 -7.71
N TYR A 183 -9.57 17.83 -7.53
CA TYR A 183 -9.13 16.87 -8.55
C TYR A 183 -9.52 15.43 -8.23
N PHE A 184 -10.34 15.20 -7.20
CA PHE A 184 -10.92 13.88 -6.92
C PHE A 184 -11.65 13.28 -8.13
N PRO A 185 -12.47 14.04 -8.89
CA PRO A 185 -13.15 13.46 -10.05
C PRO A 185 -12.19 12.99 -11.14
N LEU A 186 -11.05 13.66 -11.27
CA LEU A 186 -10.00 13.26 -12.21
C LEU A 186 -9.34 11.93 -11.78
N GLU A 187 -8.98 11.80 -10.50
CA GLU A 187 -8.41 10.54 -9.99
C GLU A 187 -9.40 9.39 -10.14
N TYR A 188 -10.68 9.63 -9.84
CA TYR A 188 -11.74 8.63 -10.00
C TYR A 188 -11.90 8.16 -11.45
N GLN A 189 -12.01 9.09 -12.40
CA GLN A 189 -12.15 8.76 -13.82
C GLN A 189 -10.96 7.96 -14.35
N LEU A 190 -9.74 8.29 -13.91
CA LEU A 190 -8.55 7.54 -14.30
C LEU A 190 -8.50 6.17 -13.63
N ALA A 191 -8.90 6.04 -12.38
CA ALA A 191 -9.00 4.76 -11.69
C ALA A 191 -9.98 3.81 -12.42
N LEU A 192 -11.14 4.31 -12.85
CA LEU A 192 -12.10 3.52 -13.65
C LEU A 192 -11.50 3.00 -14.97
N ARG A 193 -10.54 3.73 -15.56
CA ARG A 193 -9.89 3.34 -16.81
C ARG A 193 -8.67 2.44 -16.58
N TYR A 194 -7.94 2.62 -15.49
CA TYR A 194 -6.67 1.97 -15.19
C TYR A 194 -6.74 1.23 -13.84
N PRO A 195 -7.14 -0.05 -13.81
CA PRO A 195 -7.36 -0.78 -12.54
C PRO A 195 -6.10 -0.94 -11.67
N ALA A 196 -4.92 -0.91 -12.29
CA ALA A 196 -3.62 -0.99 -11.61
C ALA A 196 -3.13 0.36 -11.05
N LEU A 197 -3.78 1.49 -11.37
CA LEU A 197 -3.41 2.80 -10.84
C LEU A 197 -3.64 2.83 -9.31
N GLN A 198 -2.69 3.37 -8.55
CA GLN A 198 -2.87 3.63 -7.13
C GLN A 198 -3.69 4.91 -6.92
N VAL A 199 -4.74 4.81 -6.10
CA VAL A 199 -5.55 5.94 -5.64
C VAL A 199 -4.96 6.39 -4.30
N ASN A 200 -4.18 7.47 -4.29
CA ASN A 200 -3.34 7.84 -3.14
C ASN A 200 -3.65 9.22 -2.56
N SER A 201 -4.60 9.97 -3.12
CA SER A 201 -4.89 11.35 -2.68
C SER A 201 -5.26 11.48 -1.19
N THR A 202 -6.04 10.53 -0.67
CA THR A 202 -6.61 10.55 0.69
C THR A 202 -6.04 9.46 1.61
N VAL A 203 -5.12 8.64 1.13
CA VAL A 203 -4.63 7.45 1.86
C VAL A 203 -4.09 7.75 3.27
N HIS A 204 -3.65 8.98 3.53
CA HIS A 204 -3.18 9.46 4.82
C HIS A 204 -4.31 9.68 5.85
N THR A 205 -5.59 9.60 5.45
CA THR A 205 -6.74 9.81 6.35
C THR A 205 -7.39 8.52 6.82
N THR A 206 -6.97 7.36 6.29
CA THR A 206 -7.54 6.03 6.59
C THR A 206 -6.55 5.15 7.35
N LEU A 207 -5.69 5.76 8.18
CA LEU A 207 -4.60 5.05 8.87
C LEU A 207 -5.10 4.01 9.87
N ASP A 208 -6.24 4.28 10.49
CA ASP A 208 -6.88 3.44 11.50
C ASP A 208 -7.52 2.20 10.83
N ASP A 209 -8.13 2.37 9.65
CA ASP A 209 -8.70 1.28 8.84
C ASP A 209 -7.66 0.20 8.53
N TYR A 210 -6.40 0.61 8.38
CA TYR A 210 -5.27 -0.26 8.04
C TYR A 210 -4.45 -0.72 9.25
N ALA A 211 -4.95 -0.51 10.47
CA ALA A 211 -4.24 -0.93 11.67
C ALA A 211 -4.09 -2.46 11.75
N HIS A 212 -5.13 -3.20 11.34
CA HIS A 212 -5.17 -4.67 11.30
C HIS A 212 -5.58 -5.21 9.94
N SER A 213 -5.47 -4.39 8.89
CA SER A 213 -5.81 -4.79 7.53
C SER A 213 -4.86 -4.14 6.54
N ILE A 214 -4.86 -4.63 5.30
CA ILE A 214 -4.14 -3.96 4.21
C ILE A 214 -5.14 -3.44 3.18
N ARG A 215 -4.79 -2.33 2.53
CA ARG A 215 -5.69 -1.70 1.56
C ARG A 215 -5.93 -2.56 0.32
N SER A 216 -4.86 -2.93 -0.37
CA SER A 216 -4.94 -3.61 -1.67
C SER A 216 -3.58 -4.16 -2.08
N ILE A 217 -3.51 -4.70 -3.30
CA ILE A 217 -2.26 -5.09 -3.97
C ILE A 217 -1.90 -4.06 -5.05
N ASN A 218 -0.62 -4.05 -5.43
CA ASN A 218 -0.16 -3.40 -6.67
C ASN A 218 1.10 -4.11 -7.21
N TRP A 219 1.85 -3.47 -8.11
CA TRP A 219 3.08 -3.99 -8.73
C TRP A 219 4.03 -4.58 -7.70
N ILE A 220 4.20 -3.89 -6.57
CA ILE A 220 4.85 -4.45 -5.39
C ILE A 220 3.87 -4.37 -4.22
N THR A 221 3.73 -5.48 -3.50
CA THR A 221 3.00 -5.57 -2.23
C THR A 221 3.97 -5.99 -1.13
N LEU A 222 4.05 -5.23 -0.05
CA LEU A 222 4.86 -5.53 1.13
C LEU A 222 3.97 -6.01 2.27
N LEU A 223 4.40 -7.08 2.94
CA LEU A 223 3.69 -7.68 4.06
C LEU A 223 4.69 -7.98 5.19
N SER A 224 4.42 -7.49 6.39
CA SER A 224 5.17 -7.89 7.58
C SER A 224 4.95 -9.36 7.92
N LYS A 225 5.79 -9.90 8.82
CA LYS A 225 5.62 -11.24 9.39
C LYS A 225 4.23 -11.44 9.99
N ARG A 226 3.64 -10.40 10.57
CA ARG A 226 2.28 -10.45 11.14
C ARG A 226 1.26 -10.80 10.05
N PHE A 227 1.25 -10.07 8.94
CA PHE A 227 0.36 -10.36 7.82
C PHE A 227 0.72 -11.65 7.09
N VAL A 228 2.01 -11.96 6.93
CA VAL A 228 2.47 -13.23 6.36
C VAL A 228 1.95 -14.43 7.17
N ASN A 229 2.00 -14.36 8.50
CA ASN A 229 1.50 -15.43 9.36
C ASN A 229 -0.02 -15.60 9.23
N ARG A 230 -0.78 -14.50 9.14
CA ARG A 230 -2.23 -14.53 8.90
C ARG A 230 -2.61 -15.16 7.55
N LEU A 231 -1.67 -15.24 6.62
CA LEU A 231 -1.85 -15.88 5.31
C LEU A 231 -1.36 -17.33 5.26
N GLY A 232 -0.94 -17.94 6.37
CA GLY A 232 -0.37 -19.30 6.38
C GLY A 232 1.15 -19.39 6.36
N GLY A 233 1.82 -18.24 6.48
CA GLY A 233 3.28 -18.15 6.51
C GLY A 233 3.93 -18.14 5.13
N GLU A 234 5.23 -17.84 5.11
CA GLU A 234 5.99 -17.68 3.86
C GLU A 234 5.99 -18.92 2.97
N PHE A 235 6.08 -20.11 3.57
CA PHE A 235 6.05 -21.36 2.80
C PHE A 235 4.74 -21.46 1.98
N TRP A 236 3.59 -21.19 2.62
CA TRP A 236 2.30 -21.24 1.95
C TRP A 236 2.20 -20.19 0.84
N ILE A 237 2.57 -18.94 1.12
CA ILE A 237 2.57 -17.85 0.14
C ILE A 237 3.40 -18.23 -1.09
N ARG A 238 4.62 -18.76 -0.89
CA ARG A 238 5.49 -19.20 -1.99
C ARG A 238 4.88 -20.36 -2.78
N GLN A 239 4.20 -21.31 -2.13
CA GLN A 239 3.51 -22.40 -2.84
C GLN A 239 2.35 -21.89 -3.69
N VAL A 240 1.48 -21.03 -3.12
CA VAL A 240 0.32 -20.45 -3.83
C VAL A 240 0.76 -19.65 -5.04
N LEU A 241 1.83 -18.86 -4.91
CA LEU A 241 2.30 -17.97 -5.98
C LEU A 241 3.27 -18.63 -6.97
N ARG A 242 3.75 -19.86 -6.69
CA ARG A 242 4.68 -20.62 -7.55
C ARG A 242 4.27 -20.75 -9.02
N PRO A 243 2.97 -20.91 -9.37
CA PRO A 243 2.56 -21.01 -10.77
C PRO A 243 2.77 -19.71 -11.57
N TYR A 244 2.81 -18.55 -10.92
CA TYR A 244 2.89 -17.23 -11.56
C TYR A 244 4.36 -16.84 -11.75
N ARG A 245 4.89 -17.12 -12.94
CA ARG A 245 6.33 -16.99 -13.25
C ARG A 245 6.84 -15.55 -13.27
N ASP A 246 5.94 -14.60 -13.43
CA ASP A 246 6.19 -13.17 -13.37
C ASP A 246 6.25 -12.64 -11.92
N VAL A 247 5.90 -13.46 -10.92
CA VAL A 247 5.98 -13.08 -9.52
C VAL A 247 7.36 -13.38 -8.93
N VAL A 248 7.96 -12.36 -8.31
CA VAL A 248 9.20 -12.48 -7.54
C VAL A 248 8.90 -12.20 -6.07
N ILE A 249 9.34 -13.10 -5.18
CA ILE A 249 9.17 -12.95 -3.74
C ILE A 249 10.55 -12.88 -3.09
N SER A 250 10.89 -11.71 -2.55
CA SER A 250 12.08 -11.51 -1.70
C SER A 250 11.66 -11.30 -0.25
N SER A 251 12.58 -11.57 0.68
CA SER A 251 12.37 -11.35 2.10
C SER A 251 13.13 -10.09 2.53
N TYR A 252 12.54 -9.31 3.44
CA TYR A 252 13.24 -8.27 4.19
C TYR A 252 13.21 -8.62 5.67
N ARG A 253 13.91 -7.83 6.50
CA ARG A 253 14.08 -8.11 7.94
C ARG A 253 12.76 -8.45 8.65
N ASP A 254 11.68 -7.77 8.28
CA ASP A 254 10.39 -7.87 8.96
C ASP A 254 9.27 -8.50 8.11
N GLY A 255 9.56 -9.08 6.94
CA GLY A 255 8.49 -9.66 6.12
C GLY A 255 8.87 -10.04 4.70
N LEU A 256 7.89 -9.98 3.79
CA LEU A 256 8.01 -10.29 2.36
C LEU A 256 7.72 -9.09 1.48
N ILE A 257 8.44 -9.03 0.35
CA ILE A 257 8.16 -8.15 -0.78
C ILE A 257 7.72 -9.06 -1.93
N ILE A 258 6.50 -8.86 -2.42
CA ILE A 258 5.90 -9.62 -3.52
C ILE A 258 5.78 -8.68 -4.72
N ARG A 259 6.57 -8.92 -5.76
CA ARG A 259 6.56 -8.12 -7.01
C ARG A 259 5.88 -8.90 -8.13
N ALA A 260 4.85 -8.33 -8.75
CA ALA A 260 4.08 -8.89 -9.86
C ALA A 260 4.53 -8.29 -11.20
N GLY A 261 5.38 -8.99 -11.93
CA GLY A 261 5.96 -8.53 -13.18
C GLY A 261 7.26 -7.75 -13.01
N GLU A 262 7.94 -7.50 -14.12
CA GLU A 262 9.19 -6.72 -14.14
C GLU A 262 8.94 -5.22 -13.92
N TYR A 263 7.83 -4.72 -14.45
CA TYR A 263 7.41 -3.32 -14.41
C TYR A 263 5.95 -3.21 -13.95
N PRO A 264 5.54 -2.07 -13.37
CA PRO A 264 4.15 -1.86 -12.95
C PRO A 264 3.19 -1.88 -14.14
N ASP A 265 2.04 -2.55 -13.98
CA ASP A 265 1.00 -2.51 -14.99
C ASP A 265 0.32 -1.12 -15.03
N LEU A 266 -0.02 -0.68 -16.25
CA LEU A 266 -0.86 0.49 -16.50
C LEU A 266 -1.73 0.23 -17.73
N THR A 267 -2.20 -1.00 -17.89
CA THR A 267 -3.01 -1.37 -19.05
C THR A 267 -4.43 -0.82 -18.87
N PRO A 268 -4.93 0.03 -19.79
CA PRO A 268 -6.30 0.54 -19.68
C PRO A 268 -7.33 -0.55 -20.01
N LEU A 269 -8.51 -0.45 -19.42
CA LEU A 269 -9.67 -1.23 -19.87
C LEU A 269 -10.02 -0.91 -21.33
N PRO A 270 -10.51 -1.90 -22.10
CA PRO A 270 -10.86 -3.27 -21.71
C PRO A 270 -9.68 -4.26 -21.71
N GLY A 271 -8.44 -3.79 -21.76
CA GLY A 271 -7.26 -4.64 -21.61
C GLY A 271 -7.25 -5.40 -20.28
N SER A 272 -6.55 -6.53 -20.24
CA SER A 272 -6.50 -7.39 -19.06
C SER A 272 -5.27 -7.07 -18.21
N VAL A 273 -5.51 -6.86 -16.90
CA VAL A 273 -4.46 -6.78 -15.88
C VAL A 273 -3.79 -8.15 -15.74
N PRO A 274 -2.48 -8.24 -15.42
CA PRO A 274 -1.80 -9.52 -15.27
C PRO A 274 -2.49 -10.48 -14.31
N GLU A 275 -2.48 -11.77 -14.66
CA GLU A 275 -3.06 -12.85 -13.84
C GLU A 275 -2.49 -12.87 -12.41
N SER A 276 -1.20 -12.50 -12.26
CA SER A 276 -0.53 -12.38 -10.97
C SER A 276 -1.20 -11.39 -10.02
N TYR A 277 -1.80 -10.30 -10.52
CA TYR A 277 -2.54 -9.35 -9.67
C TYR A 277 -3.78 -10.00 -9.07
N PHE A 278 -4.54 -10.78 -9.85
CA PHE A 278 -5.69 -11.54 -9.35
C PHE A 278 -5.26 -12.60 -8.32
N ALA A 279 -4.14 -13.28 -8.58
CA ALA A 279 -3.59 -14.30 -7.69
C ALA A 279 -3.17 -13.73 -6.33
N ILE A 280 -2.41 -12.63 -6.32
CA ILE A 280 -1.97 -11.98 -5.09
C ILE A 280 -3.18 -11.36 -4.38
N ASN A 281 -4.13 -10.76 -5.11
CA ASN A 281 -5.37 -10.28 -4.53
C ASN A 281 -6.14 -11.40 -3.82
N GLN A 282 -6.30 -12.56 -4.46
CA GLN A 282 -6.98 -13.70 -3.85
C GLN A 282 -6.25 -14.22 -2.60
N LEU A 283 -4.91 -14.22 -2.63
CA LEU A 283 -4.09 -14.58 -1.48
C LEU A 283 -4.30 -13.61 -0.31
N ILE A 284 -4.25 -12.29 -0.55
CA ILE A 284 -4.33 -11.29 0.53
C ILE A 284 -5.75 -10.96 0.97
N ARG A 285 -6.77 -11.37 0.22
CA ARG A 285 -8.18 -11.04 0.48
C ARG A 285 -8.63 -11.27 1.93
N PRO A 286 -8.19 -12.34 2.63
CA PRO A 286 -8.57 -12.55 4.04
C PRO A 286 -8.05 -11.50 5.03
N ILE A 287 -7.04 -10.71 4.65
CA ILE A 287 -6.45 -9.64 5.47
C ILE A 287 -6.68 -8.25 4.88
N ARG A 288 -7.43 -8.16 3.77
CA ARG A 288 -7.72 -6.90 3.09
C ARG A 288 -8.82 -6.14 3.85
N PHE A 289 -8.70 -4.83 3.91
CA PHE A 289 -9.77 -3.96 4.39
C PHE A 289 -11.05 -4.20 3.59
N VAL A 290 -12.19 -4.20 4.27
CA VAL A 290 -13.52 -4.35 3.66
C VAL A 290 -14.29 -3.06 3.95
N PRO A 291 -14.42 -2.15 2.96
CA PRO A 291 -15.15 -0.90 3.15
C PRO A 291 -16.62 -1.17 3.48
N GLY A 292 -17.13 -0.50 4.51
CA GLY A 292 -18.53 -0.49 4.92
C GLY A 292 -19.35 0.64 4.29
N GLU A 293 -20.55 0.86 4.82
CA GLU A 293 -21.39 2.00 4.49
C GLU A 293 -20.72 3.30 4.97
N GLY A 294 -20.60 4.30 4.09
CA GLY A 294 -19.95 5.57 4.37
C GLY A 294 -18.42 5.58 4.20
N ASP A 295 -17.77 4.43 4.02
CA ASP A 295 -16.33 4.38 3.74
C ASP A 295 -16.05 4.78 2.29
N SER A 296 -15.34 5.89 2.10
CA SER A 296 -15.06 6.44 0.78
C SER A 296 -13.59 6.81 0.60
N LEU A 297 -13.05 6.52 -0.58
CA LEU A 297 -11.71 6.97 -0.98
C LEU A 297 -11.65 8.48 -1.21
N HIS A 298 -12.78 9.19 -1.38
CA HIS A 298 -12.84 10.64 -1.55
C HIS A 298 -13.89 11.27 -0.63
N PHE A 299 -13.72 12.54 -0.25
CA PHE A 299 -14.57 13.14 0.79
C PHE A 299 -15.86 13.80 0.29
N TYR A 300 -15.82 14.46 -0.87
CA TYR A 300 -16.94 15.24 -1.41
C TYR A 300 -16.70 15.64 -2.87
N GLY A 301 -17.76 16.13 -3.52
CA GLY A 301 -17.77 16.63 -4.90
C GLY A 301 -18.83 15.91 -5.75
N GLU A 302 -18.88 16.18 -7.05
CA GLU A 302 -19.59 15.31 -8.00
C GLU A 302 -18.58 14.47 -8.78
N GLY A 303 -18.92 13.21 -9.08
CA GLY A 303 -18.09 12.35 -9.93
C GLY A 303 -16.78 11.90 -9.29
N HIS A 304 -16.73 11.76 -7.96
CA HIS A 304 -15.61 11.18 -7.21
C HIS A 304 -15.97 9.77 -6.69
N PHE A 305 -15.04 9.10 -6.00
CA PHE A 305 -15.36 7.88 -5.27
C PHE A 305 -16.38 8.15 -4.16
N ASP A 306 -17.49 7.42 -4.16
CA ASP A 306 -18.43 7.25 -3.06
C ASP A 306 -18.21 5.88 -2.38
N ASP A 307 -19.09 5.50 -1.45
CA ASP A 307 -19.00 4.22 -0.74
C ASP A 307 -19.19 3.01 -1.68
N ILE A 308 -20.15 3.07 -2.60
CA ILE A 308 -20.43 2.01 -3.58
C ILE A 308 -19.23 1.79 -4.51
N SER A 309 -18.72 2.87 -5.11
CA SER A 309 -17.59 2.81 -6.03
C SER A 309 -16.27 2.50 -5.30
N THR A 310 -16.14 2.87 -4.03
CA THR A 310 -15.03 2.44 -3.16
C THR A 310 -15.08 0.93 -2.94
N GLN A 311 -16.23 0.35 -2.59
CA GLN A 311 -16.38 -1.10 -2.47
C GLN A 311 -16.03 -1.81 -3.78
N ALA A 312 -16.52 -1.30 -4.92
CA ALA A 312 -16.18 -1.82 -6.24
C ALA A 312 -14.67 -1.74 -6.54
N TRP A 313 -14.02 -0.65 -6.13
CA TRP A 313 -12.57 -0.47 -6.28
C TRP A 313 -11.78 -1.51 -5.48
N TYR A 314 -12.12 -1.73 -4.22
CA TYR A 314 -11.46 -2.77 -3.41
C TYR A 314 -11.72 -4.17 -3.96
N ALA A 315 -12.89 -4.42 -4.54
CA ALA A 315 -13.28 -5.69 -5.13
C ALA A 315 -12.81 -5.90 -6.60
N ARG A 316 -12.10 -4.93 -7.21
CA ARG A 316 -11.79 -4.92 -8.66
C ARG A 316 -11.03 -6.15 -9.18
N TYR A 317 -10.35 -6.87 -8.29
CA TYR A 317 -9.61 -8.10 -8.61
C TYR A 317 -10.28 -9.38 -8.05
N ASP A 318 -11.49 -9.28 -7.51
CA ASP A 318 -12.19 -10.42 -6.93
C ASP A 318 -12.82 -11.27 -8.03
N ARG A 319 -12.67 -12.60 -7.92
CA ARG A 319 -13.28 -13.58 -8.85
C ARG A 319 -14.49 -14.28 -8.23
N GLY A 320 -15.35 -13.49 -7.61
CA GLY A 320 -16.51 -13.96 -6.85
C GLY A 320 -16.29 -13.91 -5.33
N PRO A 321 -17.22 -14.47 -4.53
CA PRO A 321 -17.18 -14.39 -3.06
C PRO A 321 -15.98 -15.12 -2.46
N LEU A 322 -15.48 -14.63 -1.31
CA LEU A 322 -14.42 -15.31 -0.57
C LEU A 322 -14.98 -16.60 0.05
N GLN A 323 -14.54 -17.75 -0.45
CA GLN A 323 -14.97 -19.05 0.06
C GLN A 323 -14.15 -19.42 1.28
N VAL A 324 -14.70 -19.17 2.47
CA VAL A 324 -14.07 -19.50 3.76
C VAL A 324 -14.29 -20.96 4.17
N THR A 325 -15.37 -21.58 3.70
CA THR A 325 -15.77 -22.94 4.07
C THR A 325 -16.21 -23.73 2.83
N PRO A 326 -15.88 -25.04 2.71
CA PRO A 326 -15.05 -25.82 3.64
C PRO A 326 -13.56 -25.46 3.55
N LEU A 327 -12.88 -25.52 4.69
CA LEU A 327 -11.42 -25.45 4.80
C LEU A 327 -10.85 -26.86 4.70
N ARG A 328 -9.97 -27.09 3.71
CA ARG A 328 -9.26 -28.36 3.55
C ARG A 328 -8.06 -28.43 4.51
N SER A 329 -7.73 -29.61 5.02
CA SER A 329 -6.45 -29.83 5.68
C SER A 329 -5.27 -29.48 4.77
N ASP A 330 -4.11 -29.19 5.38
CA ASP A 330 -2.94 -28.62 4.70
C ASP A 330 -3.21 -27.25 4.03
N HIS A 331 -4.30 -26.56 4.35
CA HIS A 331 -4.54 -25.16 3.97
C HIS A 331 -4.68 -24.29 5.23
N PRO A 332 -4.27 -23.01 5.17
CA PRO A 332 -4.46 -22.11 6.28
C PRO A 332 -5.93 -21.68 6.41
N ALA A 333 -6.42 -21.56 7.63
CA ALA A 333 -7.71 -20.97 7.91
C ALA A 333 -7.72 -19.50 7.47
N LEU A 334 -8.68 -19.12 6.62
CA LEU A 334 -8.80 -17.74 6.13
C LEU A 334 -9.35 -16.79 7.19
N VAL A 335 -10.03 -17.31 8.22
CA VAL A 335 -10.57 -16.54 9.35
C VAL A 335 -10.30 -17.28 10.65
N SER A 336 -10.25 -16.53 11.75
CA SER A 336 -10.27 -17.12 13.08
C SER A 336 -11.68 -17.64 13.37
N GLY A 337 -11.83 -18.83 13.94
CA GLY A 337 -13.18 -19.36 14.16
C GLY A 337 -13.23 -20.74 14.81
N ILE A 338 -14.47 -21.15 15.08
CA ILE A 338 -14.81 -22.48 15.57
C ILE A 338 -15.25 -23.34 14.38
N TRP A 339 -14.58 -24.46 14.20
CA TRP A 339 -14.72 -25.36 13.07
C TRP A 339 -15.12 -26.76 13.54
N ARG A 340 -15.81 -27.50 12.67
CA ARG A 340 -16.14 -28.91 12.86
C ARG A 340 -15.81 -29.72 11.61
N THR A 341 -15.73 -31.03 11.77
CA THR A 341 -15.60 -31.97 10.65
C THR A 341 -16.55 -33.13 10.86
N ASP A 342 -17.12 -33.67 9.78
CA ASP A 342 -18.06 -34.78 9.85
C ASP A 342 -17.39 -36.08 10.32
N SER A 343 -16.07 -36.19 10.18
CA SER A 343 -15.27 -37.32 10.66
C SER A 343 -15.19 -37.41 12.20
N LEU A 344 -15.47 -36.32 12.91
CA LEU A 344 -15.51 -36.28 14.38
C LEU A 344 -16.83 -35.63 14.86
N PRO A 345 -17.97 -36.32 14.72
CA PRO A 345 -19.26 -35.76 15.11
C PRO A 345 -19.26 -35.28 16.57
N GLY A 346 -19.75 -34.05 16.80
CA GLY A 346 -19.86 -33.47 18.14
C GLY A 346 -18.60 -32.82 18.70
N ARG A 347 -17.45 -32.90 18.00
CA ARG A 347 -16.24 -32.14 18.37
C ARG A 347 -16.14 -30.82 17.62
N GLN A 348 -15.60 -29.81 18.29
CA GLN A 348 -15.33 -28.49 17.74
C GLN A 348 -13.87 -28.12 18.01
N TYR A 349 -13.25 -27.43 17.05
CA TYR A 349 -11.87 -27.01 17.12
C TYR A 349 -11.77 -25.53 16.78
N PHE A 350 -10.85 -24.84 17.44
CA PHE A 350 -10.54 -23.46 17.09
C PHE A 350 -9.36 -23.44 16.12
N PHE A 351 -9.52 -22.74 15.00
CA PHE A 351 -8.39 -22.34 14.15
C PHE A 351 -8.26 -20.83 14.18
N ALA A 352 -7.06 -20.36 14.47
CA ALA A 352 -6.70 -18.96 14.26
C ALA A 352 -6.50 -18.69 12.76
N GLN A 353 -6.76 -17.46 12.32
CA GLN A 353 -6.44 -17.04 10.96
C GLN A 353 -4.96 -17.31 10.65
N GLY A 354 -4.71 -17.97 9.52
CA GLY A 354 -3.39 -18.40 9.07
C GLY A 354 -2.92 -19.75 9.63
N ALA A 355 -3.61 -20.33 10.62
CA ALA A 355 -3.25 -21.65 11.13
C ALA A 355 -3.56 -22.74 10.10
N MET A 356 -2.60 -23.63 9.85
CA MET A 356 -2.79 -24.77 8.96
C MET A 356 -3.78 -25.77 9.57
N ALA A 357 -4.84 -26.09 8.84
CA ALA A 357 -5.78 -27.12 9.25
C ALA A 357 -5.11 -28.50 9.21
N PHE A 358 -5.36 -29.30 10.24
CA PHE A 358 -4.80 -30.65 10.37
C PHE A 358 -5.77 -31.72 9.87
N ASP A 359 -5.23 -32.90 9.57
CA ASP A 359 -6.03 -34.10 9.32
C ASP A 359 -6.43 -34.79 10.63
N VAL A 360 -7.67 -35.26 10.70
CA VAL A 360 -8.11 -36.12 11.81
C VAL A 360 -7.24 -37.38 11.86
N GLU A 361 -6.96 -37.85 13.06
CA GLU A 361 -6.17 -39.06 13.28
C GLU A 361 -6.74 -40.25 12.49
N GLY A 362 -5.88 -40.88 11.68
CA GLY A 362 -6.26 -42.00 10.81
C GLY A 362 -6.80 -41.60 9.41
N ALA A 363 -7.00 -40.30 9.13
CA ALA A 363 -7.34 -39.84 7.79
C ALA A 363 -6.11 -39.77 6.87
N GLU A 364 -6.34 -39.93 5.56
CA GLU A 364 -5.31 -39.66 4.57
C GLU A 364 -4.91 -38.18 4.59
N LYS A 365 -3.64 -37.89 4.31
CA LYS A 365 -3.12 -36.52 4.34
C LYS A 365 -3.85 -35.63 3.33
N GLY A 366 -4.29 -34.45 3.79
CA GLY A 366 -4.96 -33.45 2.98
C GLY A 366 -6.40 -33.82 2.62
N THR A 367 -7.08 -34.69 3.38
CA THR A 367 -8.45 -35.14 3.04
C THR A 367 -9.53 -34.65 4.01
N THR A 368 -9.15 -34.21 5.20
CA THR A 368 -10.12 -33.68 6.17
C THR A 368 -10.70 -32.35 5.69
N LEU A 369 -12.04 -32.26 5.68
CA LEU A 369 -12.77 -31.03 5.42
C LEU A 369 -13.32 -30.46 6.73
N TRP A 370 -13.05 -29.20 6.96
CA TRP A 370 -13.47 -28.42 8.12
C TRP A 370 -14.54 -27.42 7.70
N HIS A 371 -15.67 -27.42 8.40
CA HIS A 371 -16.77 -26.49 8.20
C HIS A 371 -16.81 -25.47 9.31
N LEU A 372 -16.77 -24.19 8.93
CA LEU A 372 -16.90 -23.08 9.86
C LEU A 372 -18.29 -23.08 10.50
N ILE A 373 -18.33 -23.02 11.83
CA ILE A 373 -19.58 -22.85 12.61
C ILE A 373 -19.78 -21.38 12.93
N ARG A 374 -18.73 -20.71 13.39
CA ARG A 374 -18.77 -19.32 13.84
C ARG A 374 -17.40 -18.68 13.74
N GLU A 375 -17.35 -17.48 13.16
CA GLU A 375 -16.15 -16.64 13.17
C GLU A 375 -15.86 -16.10 14.58
N ALA A 376 -14.59 -15.88 14.86
CA ALA A 376 -14.10 -15.29 16.09
C ALA A 376 -13.22 -14.08 15.77
N ALA A 377 -13.04 -13.19 16.74
CA ALA A 377 -12.09 -12.09 16.60
C ALA A 377 -10.69 -12.62 16.23
N ASN A 378 -9.95 -11.85 15.44
CA ASN A 378 -8.59 -12.24 15.10
C ASN A 378 -7.72 -12.17 16.36
N MET A 379 -6.87 -13.18 16.59
CA MET A 379 -5.93 -13.15 17.71
C MET A 379 -4.80 -12.12 17.56
N TRP A 380 -4.81 -11.35 16.46
CA TRP A 380 -3.81 -10.34 16.08
C TRP A 380 -4.38 -8.91 16.09
N GLU A 381 -5.63 -8.78 16.56
CA GLU A 381 -6.31 -7.53 16.90
C GLU A 381 -6.09 -7.21 18.37
#